data_AF-A0A529MA55-F1
#
_entry.id   AF-A0A529MA55-F1
#
_cell.length_a   1.000
_cell.length_b   1.000
_cell.length_c   1.000
_cell.angle_alpha   90.00
_cell.angle_beta   90.00
_cell.angle_gamma   90.00
#
_symmetry.space_group_name_H-M   'P 1'
#
loop_
_entity.id
_entity.type
_entity.pdbx_description
1 polymer ?
#
loop_
_entity_poly.entity_id
_entity_poly.type
_entity_poly.pdbx_seq_one_letter_code
_entity_poly.pdbx_strand_id
1 'polypeptide(L)' 'MNEARKTLPAVSVAVVRADTLLLVKRARQPSQGLYAFPGGKVEPGETLE' A
#
# COMPACT_ATOMS: atom_id res chain seq x y z
N MET A 1 6.10 20.99 18.09
CA MET A 1 6.69 21.22 16.76
C MET A 1 5.77 20.54 15.75
N ASN A 2 4.86 21.28 15.16
CA ASN A 2 3.80 20.77 14.29
C ASN A 2 4.37 20.68 12.86
N GLU A 3 5.22 19.68 12.60
CA GLU A 3 5.60 19.39 11.21
C GLU A 3 4.40 18.75 10.51
N ALA A 4 3.91 19.39 9.46
CA ALA A 4 2.86 18.83 8.62
C ALA A 4 3.34 17.46 8.11
N ARG A 5 2.60 16.39 8.43
CA ARG A 5 2.93 15.04 7.95
C ARG A 5 3.02 15.07 6.42
N LYS A 6 4.17 14.69 5.89
CA LYS A 6 4.36 14.56 4.44
C LYS A 6 3.42 13.49 3.92
N THR A 7 2.45 13.88 3.11
CA THR A 7 1.60 12.93 2.38
C THR A 7 2.41 12.35 1.24
N LEU A 8 2.44 11.02 1.14
CA LEU A 8 3.12 10.29 0.08
C LEU A 8 2.06 9.56 -0.76
N PRO A 9 2.03 9.74 -2.09
CA PRO A 9 1.14 8.98 -2.95
C PRO A 9 1.51 7.50 -2.89
N ALA A 10 0.48 6.66 -2.80
CA ALA A 10 0.60 5.21 -2.76
C ALA A 10 -0.62 4.60 -3.44
N VAL A 11 -0.42 3.44 -4.07
CA VAL A 11 -1.47 2.67 -4.74
C VAL A 11 -1.65 1.32 -4.06
N SER A 12 -2.87 0.79 -4.17
CA SER A 12 -3.28 -0.49 -3.60
C SER A 12 -4.23 -1.18 -4.58
N VAL A 13 -4.06 -2.48 -4.79
CA VAL A 13 -4.88 -3.25 -5.74
C VAL A 13 -5.57 -4.43 -5.06
N ALA A 14 -6.87 -4.58 -5.30
CA ALA A 14 -7.61 -5.77 -4.93
C ALA A 14 -7.58 -6.76 -6.11
N VAL A 15 -6.74 -7.80 -6.01
CA VAL A 15 -6.73 -8.88 -7.00
C VAL A 15 -7.75 -9.93 -6.58
N VAL A 16 -8.82 -10.07 -7.36
CA VAL A 16 -9.91 -11.02 -7.13
C VAL A 16 -9.73 -12.25 -8.02
N ARG A 17 -9.87 -13.44 -7.45
CA ARG A 17 -9.97 -14.70 -8.18
C ARG A 17 -11.12 -15.51 -7.61
N ALA A 18 -12.23 -15.60 -8.35
CA ALA A 18 -13.48 -16.18 -7.87
C ALA A 18 -13.90 -15.54 -6.53
N ASP A 19 -13.96 -16.33 -5.46
CA ASP A 19 -14.32 -15.93 -4.10
C ASP A 19 -13.10 -15.57 -3.22
N THR A 20 -11.90 -15.53 -3.80
CA THR A 20 -10.65 -15.25 -3.08
C THR A 20 -10.04 -13.89 -3.43
N LEU A 21 -9.36 -13.30 -2.44
CA LEU A 21 -8.58 -12.06 -2.58
C LEU A 21 -7.10 -12.32 -2.31
N LEU A 22 -6.22 -11.73 -3.12
CA LEU A 22 -4.78 -11.73 -2.81
C LEU A 22 -4.49 -10.68 -1.73
N LEU A 23 -3.86 -11.12 -0.65
CA LEU A 23 -3.34 -10.28 0.41
C LEU A 23 -1.84 -10.54 0.60
N VAL A 24 -1.11 -9.51 1.05
CA VAL A 24 0.29 -9.61 1.47
C VAL A 24 0.39 -9.43 2.98
N LYS A 25 1.29 -10.17 3.62
CA LYS A 25 1.65 -9.94 5.03
C LYS A 25 2.74 -8.88 5.10
N ARG A 26 2.45 -7.76 5.75
CA ARG A 26 3.37 -6.61 5.78
C ARG A 26 4.66 -6.91 6.53
N ALA A 27 5.80 -6.64 5.89
CA ALA A 27 7.11 -6.92 6.48
C ALA A 27 7.65 -5.80 7.39
N ARG A 28 7.09 -4.57 7.34
CA ARG A 28 7.66 -3.37 7.99
C ARG A 28 6.62 -2.57 8.77
N GLN A 29 7.08 -1.91 9.84
CA GLN A 29 6.32 -0.93 10.64
C GLN A 29 5.76 0.21 9.74
N PRO A 30 4.67 0.89 10.14
CA PRO A 30 3.95 0.81 11.43
C PRO A 30 2.94 -0.35 11.54
N SER A 31 2.74 -1.13 10.47
CA SER A 31 1.72 -2.18 10.41
C SER A 31 2.33 -3.54 10.06
N GLN A 32 3.49 -3.84 10.64
CA GLN A 32 4.17 -5.10 10.41
C GLN A 32 3.31 -6.27 10.90
N GLY A 33 3.30 -7.37 10.14
CA GLY A 33 2.57 -8.59 10.49
C GLY A 33 1.07 -8.58 10.12
N LEU A 34 0.49 -7.42 9.81
CA LEU A 34 -0.89 -7.31 9.34
C LEU A 34 -1.02 -7.69 7.86
N TYR A 35 -2.19 -8.21 7.49
CA TYR A 35 -2.55 -8.42 6.08
C TYR A 35 -3.07 -7.12 5.47
N ALA A 36 -2.70 -6.88 4.21
CA ALA A 36 -3.16 -5.75 3.40
C ALA A 36 -3.25 -6.16 1.93
N PHE A 37 -3.95 -5.37 1.13
CA PHE A 37 -3.88 -5.50 -0.32
C PHE A 37 -2.45 -5.24 -0.84
N PRO A 38 -2.02 -5.91 -1.92
CA PRO A 38 -0.79 -5.58 -2.62
C PRO A 38 -0.77 -4.11 -3.03
N GLY A 39 0.39 -3.47 -2.93
CA GLY A 39 0.51 -2.04 -3.21
C GLY A 39 1.87 -1.48 -2.82
N GLY A 40 2.08 -0.21 -3.12
CA GLY A 40 3.38 0.45 -2.98
C GLY A 40 3.28 1.96 -2.99
N LYS A 41 4.42 2.61 -2.74
CA LYS A 41 4.57 4.05 -2.98
C LYS A 41 4.64 4.28 -4.49
N VAL A 42 4.20 5.46 -4.91
CA VAL A 42 4.38 5.93 -6.28
C VAL A 42 5.76 6.56 -6.39
N GLU A 43 6.54 6.14 -7.38
CA GLU A 43 7.86 6.68 -7.67
C GLU A 43 7.76 7.99 -8.49
N PRO A 44 8.78 8.86 -8.45
CA PRO A 44 8.76 10.12 -9.20
C PRO A 44 8.56 9.89 -10.71
N GLY A 45 7.51 10.48 -11.27
CA GLY A 45 7.18 10.40 -12.70
C GLY A 45 6.25 9.25 -13.08
N GLU A 46 5.87 8.39 -12.14
CA GLU A 46 4.84 7.37 -12.38
C GLU A 46 3.43 7.99 -12.45
N THR A 47 2.60 7.43 -13.32
CA THR A 47 1.14 7.61 -13.27
C THR A 47 0.56 6.78 -12.12
N LEU A 48 -0.67 7.11 -11.70
CA LEU A 48 -1.36 6.33 -10.67
C LEU A 48 -2.01 5.04 -11.22
N GLU A 49 -1.92 4.83 -12.53
CA GLU A 49 -2.49 3.74 -13.32
C GLU A 49 -1.41 3.06 -14.15
#